data_AF-A0A811QNZ8-F1
#
_entry.id   AF-A0A811QNZ8-F1
#
_cell.length_a   1.000
_cell.length_b   1.000
_cell.length_c   1.000
_cell.angle_alpha   90.00
_cell.angle_beta   90.00
_cell.angle_gamma   90.00
#
_symmetry.space_group_name_H-M   'P 1'
#
loop_
_entity.id
_entity.type
_entity.pdbx_description
1 polymer ?
#
loop_
_entity_poly.entity_id
_entity_poly.type
_entity_poly.pdbx_seq_one_letter_code
_entity_poly.pdbx_strand_id
1 'polypeptide(L)'
;MSQASSSNARNHRSSAARSAQEPGPLAVVDAAPLASAVDLQAPIDDVTGLPLIRCPDCRDVRVFAATTKYGSNKGKRFFKCPRKSYGNGSCSRYWFEEEYVVFLVDNGYLPSVHPTIAAASTTNVPELVGKIESLEENLNKVKEMVGKNRECIGSCICLVCGCVNVTIFLLLAILLVVAVVLK
;
A
#
# COMPACT_ATOMS: atom_id res chain seq x y z
N MET A 1 -14.07 -62.66 -0.51
CA MET A 1 -14.91 -61.64 -1.15
C MET A 1 -15.09 -62.07 -2.60
N SER A 2 -16.32 -62.37 -2.99
CA SER A 2 -16.66 -63.07 -4.23
C SER A 2 -16.64 -62.16 -5.45
N GLN A 3 -16.03 -62.61 -6.54
CA GLN A 3 -16.20 -62.05 -7.88
C GLN A 3 -17.01 -63.03 -8.73
N ALA A 4 -17.99 -62.48 -9.48
CA ALA A 4 -18.38 -62.83 -10.86
C ALA A 4 -19.88 -62.62 -11.10
N SER A 5 -20.21 -61.81 -12.11
CA SER A 5 -21.30 -61.94 -13.11
C SER A 5 -21.54 -60.54 -13.71
N SER A 6 -21.06 -60.23 -14.92
CA SER A 6 -21.57 -60.63 -16.25
C SER A 6 -22.97 -60.08 -16.57
N SER A 7 -23.04 -59.13 -17.50
CA SER A 7 -23.80 -59.30 -18.75
C SER A 7 -23.64 -58.09 -19.68
N ASN A 8 -23.19 -58.35 -20.90
CA ASN A 8 -23.33 -57.49 -22.06
C ASN A 8 -24.73 -57.68 -22.65
N ALA A 9 -25.39 -56.60 -23.08
CA ALA A 9 -26.38 -56.67 -24.14
C ALA A 9 -26.35 -55.39 -24.97
N ARG A 10 -26.40 -55.60 -26.28
CA ARG A 10 -26.00 -54.71 -27.37
C ARG A 10 -27.25 -54.34 -28.19
N ASN A 11 -27.19 -53.16 -28.79
CA ASN A 11 -27.81 -52.75 -30.07
C ASN A 11 -29.35 -52.55 -30.12
N HIS A 12 -29.83 -51.39 -30.59
CA HIS A 12 -30.13 -51.09 -32.02
C HIS A 12 -30.89 -49.73 -32.17
N ARG A 13 -30.39 -48.85 -33.07
CA ARG A 13 -31.06 -48.07 -34.17
C ARG A 13 -32.46 -47.45 -33.94
N SER A 14 -32.84 -46.23 -34.36
CA SER A 14 -32.54 -45.38 -35.54
C SER A 14 -33.05 -43.93 -35.29
N SER A 15 -32.28 -42.87 -35.55
CA SER A 15 -32.43 -41.85 -36.64
C SER A 15 -33.83 -41.42 -37.14
N ALA A 16 -34.18 -40.16 -36.89
CA ALA A 16 -34.96 -39.23 -37.75
C ALA A 16 -34.60 -37.78 -37.29
N ALA A 17 -33.81 -37.02 -38.04
CA ALA A 17 -34.20 -36.05 -39.09
C ALA A 17 -34.74 -34.69 -38.56
N ARG A 18 -33.80 -33.73 -38.47
CA ARG A 18 -33.85 -32.27 -38.75
C ARG A 18 -35.18 -31.50 -38.54
N SER A 19 -35.10 -30.49 -37.66
CA SER A 19 -35.61 -29.14 -37.96
C SER A 19 -34.65 -28.10 -37.41
N ALA A 20 -34.20 -27.22 -38.31
CA ALA A 20 -33.40 -26.05 -38.01
C ALA A 20 -34.28 -25.01 -37.31
N GLN A 21 -33.79 -24.46 -36.20
CA GLN A 21 -34.28 -23.19 -35.68
C GLN A 21 -33.05 -22.36 -35.32
N GLU A 22 -32.98 -21.18 -35.92
CA GLU A 22 -31.86 -20.24 -35.88
C GLU A 22 -31.43 -19.82 -34.47
N PRO A 23 -30.15 -19.43 -34.30
CA PRO A 23 -29.66 -18.89 -33.04
C PRO A 23 -30.20 -17.48 -32.81
N GLY A 24 -31.04 -17.34 -31.78
CA GLY A 24 -31.40 -16.02 -31.25
C GLY A 24 -30.15 -15.26 -30.78
N PRO A 25 -30.12 -13.92 -30.92
CA PRO A 25 -28.93 -13.14 -30.62
C PRO A 25 -28.60 -13.27 -29.12
N LEU A 26 -27.47 -13.92 -28.84
CA LEU A 26 -26.86 -13.91 -27.52
C LEU A 26 -26.46 -12.46 -27.25
N ALA A 27 -27.20 -11.81 -26.36
CA ALA A 27 -26.79 -10.54 -25.78
C ALA A 27 -25.37 -10.73 -25.24
N VAL A 28 -24.41 -10.04 -25.87
CA VAL A 28 -23.08 -9.85 -25.33
C VAL A 28 -23.29 -8.99 -24.09
N VAL A 29 -23.55 -9.65 -22.96
CA VAL A 29 -23.31 -9.06 -21.67
C VAL A 29 -21.80 -8.98 -21.60
N ASP A 30 -21.28 -7.80 -21.90
CA ASP A 30 -19.90 -7.44 -21.61
C ASP A 30 -19.75 -7.57 -20.09
N ALA A 31 -19.34 -8.76 -19.66
CA ALA A 31 -18.89 -9.02 -18.31
C ALA A 31 -17.57 -8.27 -18.19
N ALA A 32 -17.66 -6.97 -17.90
CA ALA A 32 -16.57 -6.23 -17.33
C ALA A 32 -15.96 -7.10 -16.21
N PRO A 33 -14.62 -7.26 -16.14
CA PRO A 33 -14.02 -8.00 -15.05
C PRO A 33 -14.49 -7.36 -13.75
N LEU A 34 -15.26 -8.11 -12.98
CA LEU A 34 -15.65 -7.77 -11.62
C LEU A 34 -14.40 -7.83 -10.73
N ALA A 35 -13.48 -6.89 -10.94
CA ALA A 35 -12.28 -6.71 -10.16
C ALA A 35 -12.49 -5.52 -9.20
N SER A 36 -13.58 -5.55 -8.45
CA SER A 36 -13.63 -4.90 -7.13
C SER A 36 -14.88 -5.38 -6.39
N ALA A 37 -14.91 -6.67 -6.06
CA ALA A 37 -15.55 -7.02 -4.80
C ALA A 37 -14.63 -6.47 -3.71
N VAL A 38 -14.76 -5.16 -3.46
CA VAL A 38 -14.32 -4.54 -2.21
C VAL A 38 -14.86 -5.47 -1.14
N ASP A 39 -13.95 -6.19 -0.50
CA ASP A 39 -14.25 -7.05 0.63
C ASP A 39 -14.64 -6.11 1.77
N LEU A 40 -15.90 -5.63 1.74
CA LEU A 40 -16.53 -4.67 2.65
C LEU A 40 -16.58 -5.18 4.10
N GLN A 41 -15.92 -6.30 4.39
CA GLN A 41 -15.87 -6.98 5.68
C GLN A 41 -14.45 -7.46 6.03
N ALA A 42 -13.41 -6.81 5.49
CA ALA A 42 -12.06 -7.01 6.00
C ALA A 42 -12.04 -6.65 7.50
N PRO A 43 -11.57 -7.56 8.37
CA PRO A 43 -11.37 -7.24 9.78
C PRO A 43 -10.53 -5.97 9.90
N ILE A 44 -10.89 -5.08 10.80
CA ILE A 44 -10.12 -3.86 11.06
C ILE A 44 -9.14 -4.08 12.19
N ASP A 45 -8.02 -3.39 12.13
CA ASP A 45 -7.15 -3.21 13.27
C ASP A 45 -7.85 -2.30 14.30
N ASP A 46 -7.92 -2.74 15.56
CA ASP A 46 -8.60 -2.02 16.65
C ASP A 46 -7.89 -0.73 17.06
N VAL A 47 -6.56 -0.66 16.84
CA VAL A 47 -5.74 0.51 17.19
C VAL A 47 -5.82 1.60 16.12
N THR A 48 -5.64 1.24 14.86
CA THR A 48 -5.53 2.20 13.75
C THR A 48 -6.84 2.37 12.97
N GLY A 49 -7.81 1.46 13.12
CA GLY A 49 -9.01 1.42 12.30
C GLY A 49 -8.77 0.98 10.84
N LEU A 50 -7.54 0.61 10.49
CA LEU A 50 -7.18 0.25 9.12
C LEU A 50 -7.63 -1.19 8.80
N PRO A 51 -8.13 -1.46 7.57
CA PRO A 51 -8.54 -2.79 7.17
C PRO A 51 -7.34 -3.74 7.08
N LEU A 52 -7.51 -4.99 7.50
CA LEU A 52 -6.55 -6.08 7.33
C LEU A 52 -6.85 -6.83 6.02
N ILE A 53 -6.33 -6.31 4.92
CA ILE A 53 -6.59 -6.83 3.57
C ILE A 53 -5.97 -8.22 3.37
N ARG A 54 -6.42 -8.92 2.32
CA ARG A 54 -5.69 -10.10 1.81
C ARG A 54 -4.32 -9.65 1.31
N CYS A 55 -3.28 -10.41 1.65
CA CYS A 55 -1.94 -10.16 1.16
C CYS A 55 -1.96 -10.14 -0.38
N PRO A 56 -1.46 -9.09 -1.06
CA PRO A 56 -1.53 -8.98 -2.51
C PRO A 56 -0.70 -10.06 -3.23
N ASP A 57 0.36 -10.54 -2.58
CA ASP A 57 1.25 -11.56 -3.14
C ASP A 57 0.69 -12.97 -2.92
N CYS A 58 0.25 -13.29 -1.69
CA CYS A 58 -0.23 -14.64 -1.37
C CYS A 58 -1.71 -14.88 -1.72
N ARG A 59 -2.55 -13.83 -1.62
CA ARG A 59 -4.00 -13.81 -1.91
C ARG A 59 -4.89 -14.74 -1.08
N ASP A 60 -4.31 -15.66 -0.31
CA ASP A 60 -5.00 -16.64 0.54
C ASP A 60 -5.05 -16.24 2.03
N VAL A 61 -4.10 -15.44 2.50
CA VAL A 61 -3.98 -14.99 3.89
C VAL A 61 -4.14 -13.47 4.02
N ARG A 62 -4.70 -13.02 5.14
CA ARG A 62 -4.77 -11.60 5.48
C ARG A 62 -3.50 -11.13 6.17
N VAL A 63 -3.18 -9.85 5.99
CA VAL A 63 -2.12 -9.20 6.77
C VAL A 63 -2.55 -9.08 8.22
N PHE A 64 -1.60 -9.07 9.15
CA PHE A 64 -1.86 -8.78 10.56
C PHE A 64 -1.19 -7.47 10.95
N ALA A 65 -1.76 -6.79 11.93
CA ALA A 65 -1.18 -5.62 12.58
C ALA A 65 -0.46 -6.02 13.87
N ALA A 66 0.69 -5.40 14.13
CA ALA A 66 1.39 -5.55 15.40
C ALA A 66 2.22 -4.30 15.71
N THR A 67 2.60 -4.16 16.98
CA THR A 67 3.47 -3.07 17.43
C THR A 67 4.86 -3.60 17.74
N THR A 68 5.86 -2.90 17.23
CA THR A 68 7.27 -3.22 17.47
C THR A 68 7.60 -3.06 18.96
N LYS A 69 8.13 -4.11 19.60
CA LYS A 69 8.41 -4.11 21.05
C LYS A 69 9.81 -3.63 21.43
N TYR A 70 10.78 -3.74 20.53
CA TYR A 70 12.20 -3.53 20.80
C TYR A 70 12.90 -2.77 19.67
N GLY A 71 14.08 -2.22 19.94
CA GLY A 71 14.91 -1.52 18.96
C GLY A 71 14.47 -0.09 18.67
N SER A 72 15.06 0.52 17.64
CA SER A 72 14.83 1.91 17.25
C SER A 72 13.40 2.22 16.80
N ASN A 73 12.67 1.20 16.34
CA ASN A 73 11.27 1.32 15.91
C ASN A 73 10.26 0.96 17.01
N LYS A 74 10.69 0.84 18.28
CA LYS A 74 9.79 0.51 19.40
C LYS A 74 8.58 1.43 19.42
N GLY A 75 7.39 0.85 19.56
CA GLY A 75 6.12 1.57 19.59
C GLY A 75 5.48 1.78 18.20
N LYS A 76 6.23 1.62 17.10
CA LYS A 76 5.66 1.74 15.76
C LYS A 76 4.77 0.54 15.42
N ARG A 77 3.59 0.82 14.87
CA ARG A 77 2.67 -0.17 14.29
C ARG A 77 3.19 -0.60 12.92
N PHE A 78 2.99 -1.86 12.57
CA PHE A 78 3.32 -2.40 11.26
C PHE A 78 2.29 -3.45 10.82
N PHE A 79 2.19 -3.63 9.51
CA PHE A 79 1.30 -4.58 8.85
C PHE A 79 2.13 -5.57 8.05
N LYS A 80 1.89 -6.88 8.22
CA LYS A 80 2.70 -7.91 7.57
C LYS A 80 1.90 -9.12 7.15
N CYS A 81 2.32 -9.76 6.06
CA CYS A 81 1.86 -11.10 5.73
C CYS A 81 2.32 -12.13 6.80
N PRO A 82 1.43 -13.01 7.29
CA PRO A 82 1.79 -14.02 8.29
C PRO A 82 2.61 -15.18 7.71
N ARG A 83 2.69 -15.33 6.37
CA ARG A 83 3.44 -16.43 5.75
C ARG A 83 4.93 -16.28 6.03
N LYS A 84 5.47 -17.13 6.89
CA LYS A 84 6.90 -17.14 7.24
C LYS A 84 7.77 -17.63 6.09
N SER A 85 9.01 -17.14 6.10
CA SER A 85 10.13 -17.62 5.29
C SER A 85 10.66 -18.94 5.87
N TYR A 86 10.08 -20.08 5.49
CA TYR A 86 10.72 -21.38 5.70
C TYR A 86 10.58 -22.23 4.43
N GLY A 87 11.71 -22.52 3.80
CA GLY A 87 11.83 -23.55 2.76
C GLY A 87 11.45 -23.10 1.36
N ASN A 88 10.18 -22.80 1.07
CA ASN A 88 9.67 -22.73 -0.31
C ASN A 88 8.74 -21.54 -0.56
N GLY A 89 9.28 -20.33 -0.44
CA GLY A 89 8.60 -19.08 -0.82
C GLY A 89 8.18 -18.24 0.39
N SER A 90 8.99 -17.25 0.71
CA SER A 90 8.66 -16.27 1.73
C SER A 90 7.91 -15.11 1.13
N CYS A 91 6.73 -14.80 1.67
CA CYS A 91 6.12 -13.51 1.40
C CYS A 91 6.83 -12.45 2.26
N SER A 92 7.51 -11.53 1.59
CA SER A 92 8.23 -10.42 2.24
C SER A 92 7.33 -9.21 2.50
N ARG A 93 6.03 -9.30 2.20
CA ARG A 93 5.13 -8.16 2.29
C ARG A 93 4.98 -7.64 3.71
N TYR A 94 5.36 -6.39 3.86
CA TYR A 94 5.52 -5.67 5.10
C TYR A 94 5.39 -4.18 4.82
N TRP A 95 4.76 -3.46 5.73
CA TRP A 95 4.62 -2.01 5.72
C TRP A 95 4.66 -1.48 7.14
N PHE A 96 5.27 -0.32 7.34
CA PHE A 96 4.89 0.53 8.47
C PHE A 96 3.51 1.14 8.23
N GLU A 97 2.87 1.64 9.29
CA GLU A 97 1.52 2.20 9.22
C GLU A 97 1.36 3.24 8.10
N GLU A 98 2.32 4.16 7.97
CA GLU A 98 2.27 5.24 6.99
C GLU A 98 2.33 4.71 5.55
N GLU A 99 3.19 3.72 5.31
CA GLU A 99 3.32 3.04 4.01
C GLU A 99 2.08 2.22 3.69
N TYR A 100 1.45 1.64 4.70
CA TYR A 100 0.25 0.85 4.55
C TYR A 100 -0.94 1.72 4.17
N VAL A 101 -1.11 2.90 4.78
CA VAL A 101 -2.16 3.85 4.40
C VAL A 101 -2.02 4.26 2.93
N VAL A 102 -0.80 4.61 2.49
CA VAL A 102 -0.54 4.94 1.08
C VAL A 102 -0.93 3.78 0.17
N PHE A 103 -0.50 2.57 0.50
CA PHE A 103 -0.86 1.37 -0.27
C PHE A 103 -2.38 1.17 -0.34
N LEU A 104 -3.10 1.36 0.76
CA LEU A 104 -4.55 1.19 0.81
C LEU A 104 -5.29 2.21 -0.06
N VAL A 105 -4.86 3.49 -0.04
CA VAL A 105 -5.44 4.54 -0.87
C VAL A 105 -5.17 4.27 -2.35
N ASP A 106 -3.91 3.99 -2.71
CA ASP A 106 -3.50 3.76 -4.11
C ASP A 106 -4.21 2.56 -4.75
N ASN A 107 -4.63 1.59 -3.94
CA ASN A 107 -5.32 0.39 -4.41
C ASN A 107 -6.84 0.41 -4.16
N GLY A 108 -7.40 1.55 -3.74
CA GLY A 108 -8.86 1.73 -3.59
C GLY A 108 -9.48 0.99 -2.41
N TYR A 109 -8.68 0.55 -1.43
CA TYR A 109 -9.18 -0.04 -0.19
C TYR A 109 -9.67 1.02 0.80
N LEU A 110 -9.14 2.23 0.69
CA LEU A 110 -9.64 3.41 1.38
C LEU A 110 -10.08 4.42 0.32
N PRO A 111 -11.17 5.17 0.56
CA PRO A 111 -11.51 6.28 -0.30
C PRO A 111 -10.31 7.24 -0.33
N SER A 112 -9.83 7.54 -1.53
CA SER A 112 -8.92 8.66 -1.71
C SER A 112 -9.64 9.88 -1.14
N VAL A 113 -9.05 10.53 -0.14
CA VAL A 113 -9.55 11.81 0.39
C VAL A 113 -9.22 12.90 -0.64
N HIS A 114 -9.69 12.73 -1.87
CA HIS A 114 -10.00 13.81 -2.75
C HIS A 114 -11.47 14.13 -2.53
N PRO A 115 -11.83 15.37 -2.15
CA PRO A 115 -13.20 15.75 -1.92
C PRO A 115 -13.97 15.64 -3.25
N THR A 116 -14.60 14.49 -3.46
CA THR A 116 -15.54 14.28 -4.55
C THR A 116 -16.86 14.87 -4.08
N ILE A 117 -17.15 16.07 -4.56
CA ILE A 117 -18.43 16.76 -4.37
C ILE A 117 -19.49 15.92 -5.09
N ALA A 118 -20.12 14.99 -4.36
CA ALA A 118 -21.31 14.29 -4.82
C ALA A 118 -22.47 15.28 -4.81
N ALA A 119 -22.97 15.59 -6.00
CA ALA A 119 -24.09 16.47 -6.25
C ALA A 119 -25.39 15.88 -5.63
N ALA A 120 -25.82 16.41 -4.49
CA ALA A 120 -27.21 16.34 -4.07
C ALA A 120 -27.55 17.48 -3.08
N SER A 121 -28.32 18.45 -3.61
CA SER A 121 -29.27 19.34 -2.95
C SER A 121 -28.80 20.40 -1.94
N THR A 122 -28.76 21.61 -2.51
CA THR A 122 -29.44 22.85 -2.06
C THR A 122 -28.90 23.65 -0.87
N THR A 123 -28.54 24.91 -1.20
CA THR A 123 -28.65 26.17 -0.43
C THR A 123 -27.51 26.76 0.40
N ASN A 124 -26.30 26.18 0.47
CA ASN A 124 -25.17 26.83 1.20
C ASN A 124 -23.86 26.98 0.39
N VAL A 125 -23.96 27.10 -0.93
CA VAL A 125 -22.80 27.07 -1.85
C VAL A 125 -21.84 28.29 -1.76
N PRO A 126 -22.27 29.54 -1.50
CA PRO A 126 -21.33 30.68 -1.54
C PRO A 126 -20.36 30.74 -0.35
N GLU A 127 -20.81 30.39 0.86
CA GLU A 127 -20.00 30.55 2.08
C GLU A 127 -18.89 29.52 2.17
N LEU A 128 -19.12 28.31 1.63
CA LEU A 128 -18.14 27.23 1.65
C LEU A 128 -17.01 27.46 0.64
N VAL A 129 -17.32 28.01 -0.53
CA VAL A 129 -16.33 28.37 -1.56
C VAL A 129 -15.40 29.47 -1.06
N GLY A 130 -15.94 30.50 -0.38
CA GLY A 130 -15.11 31.56 0.21
C GLY A 130 -14.15 31.06 1.30
N LYS A 131 -14.57 30.07 2.09
CA LYS A 131 -13.69 29.44 3.10
C LYS A 131 -12.59 28.58 2.46
N ILE A 132 -12.84 27.96 1.30
CA ILE A 132 -11.83 27.18 0.57
C ILE A 132 -10.77 28.11 -0.04
N GLU A 133 -11.18 29.20 -0.68
CA GLU A 133 -10.25 30.20 -1.23
C GLU A 133 -9.38 30.80 -0.11
N SER A 134 -9.99 31.13 1.03
CA SER A 134 -9.26 31.62 2.19
C SER A 134 -8.28 30.58 2.76
N LEU A 135 -8.65 29.29 2.79
CA LEU A 135 -7.76 28.24 3.27
C LEU A 135 -6.57 28.00 2.32
N GLU A 136 -6.81 28.03 1.01
CA GLU A 136 -5.77 27.89 -0.01
C GLU A 136 -4.77 29.06 0.06
N GLU A 137 -5.26 30.29 0.23
CA GLU A 137 -4.40 31.46 0.43
C GLU A 137 -3.54 31.32 1.69
N ASN A 138 -4.13 30.87 2.79
CA ASN A 138 -3.40 30.65 4.05
C ASN A 138 -2.33 29.54 3.91
N LEU A 139 -2.62 28.46 3.20
CA LEU A 139 -1.65 27.38 2.96
C LEU A 139 -0.50 27.84 2.06
N ASN A 140 -0.79 28.63 1.03
CA ASN A 140 0.25 29.21 0.18
C ASN A 140 1.16 30.16 0.97
N LYS A 141 0.59 30.96 1.88
CA LYS A 141 1.35 31.84 2.78
C LYS A 141 2.21 31.05 3.78
N VAL A 142 1.68 29.99 4.39
CA VAL A 142 2.44 29.12 5.31
C VAL A 142 3.56 28.40 4.56
N LYS A 143 3.31 27.91 3.33
CA LYS A 143 4.32 27.29 2.47
C LYS A 143 5.45 28.26 2.14
N GLU A 144 5.14 29.51 1.84
CA GLU A 144 6.14 30.56 1.58
C GLU A 144 6.97 30.88 2.85
N MET A 145 6.33 30.96 4.01
CA MET A 145 7.01 31.16 5.30
C MET A 145 7.91 29.97 5.68
N VAL A 146 7.48 28.73 5.43
CA VAL A 146 8.29 27.52 5.68
C VAL A 146 9.45 27.42 4.69
N GLY A 147 9.25 27.78 3.43
CA GLY A 147 10.31 27.85 2.42
C GLY A 147 11.42 28.83 2.82
N LYS A 148 11.03 30.05 3.22
CA LYS A 148 11.97 31.08 3.70
C LYS A 148 12.73 30.67 4.97
N ASN A 149 12.11 29.89 5.87
CA ASN A 149 12.78 29.42 7.10
C ASN A 149 13.77 28.26 6.85
N ARG A 150 13.67 27.57 5.71
CA ARG A 150 14.55 26.43 5.36
C ARG A 150 15.90 26.87 4.80
N GLU A 151 15.98 28.08 4.25
CA GLU A 151 17.21 28.66 3.69
C GLU A 151 18.22 29.08 4.79
N CYS A 152 17.73 29.47 5.98
CA CYS A 152 18.60 29.82 7.11
C CYS A 152 19.23 28.59 7.82
N ILE A 153 18.65 27.40 7.72
CA ILE A 153 19.13 26.21 8.46
C ILE A 153 20.24 25.47 7.70
N GLY A 154 20.22 25.50 6.37
CA GLY A 154 21.25 24.84 5.54
C GLY A 154 22.64 25.45 5.68
N SER A 155 22.72 26.77 5.87
CA SER A 155 23.99 27.51 5.91
C SER A 155 24.85 27.18 7.14
N CYS A 156 24.24 26.88 8.30
CA CYS A 156 24.99 26.61 9.53
C CYS A 156 25.54 25.19 9.58
N ILE A 157 24.87 24.22 8.96
CA ILE A 157 25.28 22.79 8.96
C ILE A 157 26.52 22.58 8.08
N CYS A 158 26.58 23.24 6.92
CA CYS A 158 27.75 23.17 6.04
C CYS A 158 29.01 23.77 6.68
N LEU A 159 28.86 24.84 7.44
CA LEU A 159 29.98 25.53 8.10
C LEU A 159 30.55 24.70 9.26
N VAL A 160 29.68 24.09 10.09
CA VAL A 160 30.11 23.21 11.19
C VAL A 160 30.75 21.91 10.67
N CYS A 161 30.21 21.31 9.60
CA CYS A 161 30.77 20.08 9.04
C CYS A 161 32.16 20.30 8.40
N GLY A 162 32.38 21.45 7.76
CA GLY A 162 33.67 21.80 7.17
C GLY A 162 34.77 21.99 8.23
N CYS A 163 34.49 22.73 9.30
CA CYS A 163 35.47 23.02 10.36
C CYS A 163 35.90 21.77 11.14
N VAL A 164 34.97 20.84 11.40
CA VAL A 164 35.27 19.58 12.11
C VAL A 164 36.15 18.67 11.25
N ASN A 165 35.90 18.60 9.94
CA ASN A 165 36.70 17.75 9.05
C ASN A 165 38.15 18.25 8.96
N VAL A 166 38.36 19.56 8.77
CA VAL A 166 39.71 20.17 8.68
C VAL A 166 40.49 20.00 9.98
N THR A 167 39.85 20.18 11.13
CA THR A 167 40.52 20.02 12.44
C THR A 167 40.92 18.56 12.69
N ILE A 168 40.09 17.58 12.31
CA ILE A 168 40.45 16.15 12.38
C ILE A 168 41.65 15.83 11.49
N PHE A 169 41.68 16.30 10.24
CA PHE A 169 42.83 16.08 9.35
C PHE A 169 44.13 16.67 9.90
N LEU A 170 44.07 17.87 10.48
CA LEU A 170 45.25 18.51 11.10
C LEU A 170 45.74 17.72 12.32
N LEU A 171 44.85 17.25 13.19
CA LEU A 171 45.22 16.43 14.34
C LEU A 171 45.86 15.10 13.92
N LEU A 172 45.30 14.43 12.90
CA LEU A 172 45.89 13.21 12.36
C LEU A 172 47.28 13.45 11.78
N ALA A 173 47.47 14.55 11.04
CA ALA A 173 48.79 14.91 10.51
C ALA A 173 49.81 15.15 11.63
N ILE A 174 49.42 15.86 12.70
CA ILE A 174 50.29 16.09 13.86
C ILE A 174 50.65 14.76 14.54
N LEU A 175 49.67 13.87 14.77
CA LEU A 175 49.92 12.56 15.37
C LEU A 175 50.87 11.70 14.52
N LEU A 176 50.75 11.76 13.19
CA LEU A 176 51.66 11.07 12.28
C LEU A 176 53.09 11.63 12.38
N VAL A 177 53.24 12.96 12.39
CA VAL A 177 54.56 13.59 12.56
C VAL A 177 55.16 13.21 13.91
N VAL A 178 54.39 13.26 14.99
CA VAL A 178 54.83 12.86 16.33
C VAL A 178 55.23 11.39 16.36
N ALA A 179 54.45 10.50 15.75
CA ALA A 179 54.77 9.07 15.67
C ALA A 179 56.03 8.78 14.85
N VAL A 180 56.31 9.57 13.81
CA VAL A 180 57.54 9.45 13.00
C VAL A 180 58.75 10.02 13.73
N VAL A 181 58.59 11.10 14.49
CA VAL A 181 59.68 11.76 15.23
C VAL A 181 60.02 11.04 16.54
N LEU A 182 59.04 10.41 17.19
CA LEU A 182 59.22 9.62 18.42
C LEU A 182 59.57 8.14 18.16
N LYS A 183 59.81 7.77 16.90
CA LYS A 183 60.20 6.42 16.49
C LYS A 183 61.65 6.38 16.06
#